data_AF-A0AAV4C7A4-F1
#
_entry.id   AF-A0AAV4C7A4-F1
#
_cell.length_a   1.000
_cell.length_b   1.000
_cell.length_c   1.000
_cell.angle_alpha   90.00
_cell.angle_beta   90.00
_cell.angle_gamma   90.00
#
_symmetry.space_group_name_H-M   'P 1'
#
loop_
_entity.id
_entity.type
_entity.pdbx_description
1 polymer ?
#
loop_
_entity_poly.entity_id
_entity_poly.type
_entity_poly.pdbx_seq_one_letter_code
_entity_poly.pdbx_strand_id
1 'polypeptide(L)'
;MAVVALQQCRLRKGQSPPRCYTLLLPQAGSPGGAAVLIRNRNRFSENVFNTGLHTAAATISLEKTLTVCFLYLLPDTPMSKISPAELFEQLPKPFLVLGDFNAHSHV
;
A
#
# COMPACT_ATOMS: atom_id res chain seq x y z
N MET A 1 15.97 3.55 -9.58
CA MET A 1 14.61 3.06 -9.23
C MET A 1 14.35 3.38 -7.78
N ALA A 2 13.20 3.97 -7.42
CA ALA A 2 12.81 4.14 -6.03
C ALA A 2 11.29 4.01 -5.90
N VAL A 3 10.87 3.18 -4.94
CA VAL A 3 9.49 3.05 -4.46
C VAL A 3 9.62 3.21 -2.95
N VAL A 4 8.95 4.22 -2.39
CA VAL A 4 9.03 4.51 -0.96
C VAL A 4 7.67 4.25 -0.34
N ALA A 5 7.68 3.34 0.62
CA ALA A 5 6.61 3.10 1.56
C ALA A 5 6.66 4.16 2.63
N LEU A 6 5.54 4.82 2.91
CA LEU A 6 5.45 5.69 4.07
C LEU A 6 4.27 5.25 4.92
N GLN A 7 4.45 5.21 6.23
CA GLN A 7 3.38 4.98 7.20
C GLN A 7 3.23 6.18 8.14
N GLN A 8 2.06 6.29 8.77
CA GLN A 8 1.72 7.32 9.77
C GLN A 8 1.84 8.77 9.26
N CYS A 9 1.83 8.98 7.95
CA CYS A 9 2.14 10.28 7.36
C CYS A 9 1.01 11.32 7.45
N ARG A 10 -0.18 10.92 7.96
CA ARG A 10 -1.36 11.81 8.11
C ARG A 10 -1.65 12.66 6.86
N LEU A 11 -1.33 12.13 5.68
CA LEU A 11 -1.47 12.85 4.41
C LEU A 11 -2.94 12.97 4.05
N ARG A 12 -3.32 14.12 3.47
CA ARG A 12 -4.70 14.39 3.03
C ARG A 12 -4.79 14.35 1.51
N LYS A 13 -5.97 14.00 0.97
CA LYS A 13 -6.25 14.18 -0.46
C LYS A 13 -5.98 15.66 -0.84
N GLY A 14 -5.16 15.88 -1.86
CA GLY A 14 -4.74 17.22 -2.31
C GLY A 14 -3.34 17.66 -1.88
N GLN A 15 -2.62 16.87 -1.08
CA GLN A 15 -1.20 17.12 -0.82
C GLN A 15 -0.36 16.84 -2.07
N SER A 16 0.56 17.75 -2.39
CA SER A 16 1.49 17.56 -3.50
C SER A 16 2.59 16.58 -3.11
N PRO A 17 2.94 15.61 -3.99
CA PRO A 17 4.09 14.76 -3.77
C PRO A 17 5.41 15.57 -3.83
N PRO A 18 6.50 15.05 -3.23
CA PRO A 18 7.84 15.54 -3.51
C PRO A 18 8.13 15.56 -5.02
N ARG A 19 9.00 16.48 -5.46
CA ARG A 19 9.37 16.61 -6.87
C ARG A 19 9.83 15.27 -7.45
N CYS A 20 9.36 14.96 -8.66
CA CYS A 20 9.65 13.73 -9.40
C CYS A 20 9.08 12.44 -8.81
N TYR A 21 8.14 12.52 -7.86
CA TYR A 21 7.38 11.38 -7.37
C TYR A 21 5.89 11.53 -7.64
N THR A 22 5.22 10.39 -7.78
CA THR A 22 3.77 10.26 -7.78
C THR A 22 3.35 9.64 -6.45
N LEU A 23 2.33 10.23 -5.82
CA LEU A 23 1.79 9.79 -4.53
C LEU A 23 0.52 8.96 -4.77
N LEU A 24 0.53 7.72 -4.32
CA LEU A 24 -0.66 6.89 -4.19
C LEU A 24 -1.09 6.82 -2.72
N LEU A 25 -2.39 7.01 -2.50
CA LEU A 25 -3.00 6.97 -1.17
C LEU A 25 -3.88 5.72 -1.04
N PRO A 26 -4.06 5.18 0.17
CA PRO A 26 -4.94 4.05 0.39
C PRO A 26 -6.37 4.31 -0.05
N GLN A 27 -7.03 3.25 -0.52
CA GLN A 27 -8.41 3.30 -1.00
C GLN A 27 -9.41 3.77 0.07
N ALA A 28 -9.22 3.28 1.29
CA ALA A 28 -10.04 3.62 2.45
C ALA A 28 -9.50 4.90 3.11
N GLY A 29 -10.24 5.99 2.95
CA GLY A 29 -9.88 7.36 3.33
C GLY A 29 -9.86 7.67 4.82
N SER A 30 -9.17 6.86 5.64
CA SER A 30 -8.88 7.23 7.02
C SER A 30 -7.69 8.20 7.06
N PRO A 31 -7.78 9.31 7.82
CA PRO A 31 -6.67 10.23 7.97
C PRO A 31 -5.59 9.55 8.83
N GLY A 32 -4.49 9.06 8.22
CA GLY A 32 -3.34 8.61 9.00
C GLY A 32 -2.37 7.61 8.38
N GLY A 33 -2.82 6.62 7.62
CA GLY A 33 -2.14 5.31 7.70
C GLY A 33 -0.91 5.09 6.82
N ALA A 34 -1.02 5.26 5.51
CA ALA A 34 0.02 4.85 4.57
C ALA A 34 0.01 5.67 3.29
N ALA A 35 1.12 5.66 2.56
CA ALA A 35 1.29 6.28 1.25
C ALA A 35 2.41 5.59 0.47
N VAL A 36 2.30 5.61 -0.86
CA VAL A 36 3.32 5.09 -1.76
C VAL A 36 3.84 6.22 -2.63
N LEU A 37 5.15 6.43 -2.61
CA LEU A 37 5.82 7.33 -3.54
C LEU A 37 6.53 6.52 -4.61
N ILE A 38 6.15 6.74 -5.86
CA ILE A 38 6.76 6.10 -7.04
C ILE A 38 7.48 7.16 -7.84
N ARG A 39 8.76 6.95 -8.16
CA ARG A 39 9.52 7.91 -8.98
C ARG A 39 8.89 8.00 -10.39
N ASN A 40 8.61 9.21 -10.87
CA ASN A 40 7.86 9.48 -12.12
C ASN A 40 8.48 8.89 -13.40
N ARG A 41 9.76 8.52 -13.36
CA ARG A 41 10.44 7.87 -14.48
C ARG A 41 10.07 6.39 -14.62
N ASN A 42 9.52 5.78 -13.57
CA ASN A 42 9.06 4.40 -13.61
C ASN A 42 7.67 4.37 -14.26
N ARG A 43 7.45 3.42 -15.17
CA ARG A 43 6.10 3.07 -15.61
C ARG A 43 5.42 2.27 -14.51
N PHE A 44 4.20 2.63 -14.16
CA PHE A 44 3.42 1.88 -13.18
C PHE A 44 1.92 1.98 -13.49
N SER A 45 1.15 1.06 -12.94
CA SER A 45 -0.30 1.10 -12.87
C SER A 45 -0.73 0.90 -11.42
N GLU A 46 -1.60 1.77 -10.91
CA GLU A 46 -2.22 1.58 -9.60
C GLU A 46 -3.12 0.33 -9.61
N ASN A 47 -3.07 -0.46 -8.54
CA ASN A 47 -3.95 -1.61 -8.34
C ASN A 47 -4.96 -1.30 -7.26
N VAL A 48 -6.21 -1.61 -7.57
CA VAL A 48 -7.39 -1.41 -6.73
C VAL A 48 -7.94 -2.79 -6.40
N PHE A 49 -8.16 -3.07 -5.12
CA PHE A 49 -8.63 -4.38 -4.66
C PHE A 49 -9.98 -4.24 -3.95
N ASN A 50 -10.85 -5.23 -4.14
CA ASN A 50 -12.07 -5.33 -3.36
C ASN A 50 -11.73 -5.94 -2.01
N THR A 51 -11.34 -5.10 -1.05
CA THR A 51 -10.97 -5.51 0.30
C THR A 51 -11.38 -4.45 1.31
N GLY A 52 -11.78 -4.87 2.51
CA GLY A 52 -11.99 -3.97 3.64
C GLY A 52 -10.68 -3.43 4.24
N LEU A 53 -9.53 -3.86 3.73
CA LEU A 53 -8.21 -3.48 4.24
C LEU A 53 -7.72 -2.16 3.65
N HIS A 54 -7.01 -1.39 4.46
CA HIS A 54 -6.36 -0.16 4.01
C HIS A 54 -5.11 -0.52 3.21
N THR A 55 -5.27 -0.55 1.88
CA THR A 55 -4.19 -0.90 0.96
C THR A 55 -3.93 0.20 -0.07
N ALA A 56 -2.67 0.35 -0.45
CA ALA A 56 -2.23 1.12 -1.61
C ALA A 56 -1.25 0.26 -2.41
N ALA A 57 -1.51 0.03 -3.69
CA ALA A 57 -0.71 -0.89 -4.48
C ALA A 57 -0.47 -0.38 -5.90
N ALA A 58 0.67 -0.80 -6.46
CA ALA A 58 0.99 -0.54 -7.85
C ALA A 58 1.85 -1.66 -8.45
N THR A 59 1.55 -2.00 -9.70
CA THR A 59 2.40 -2.81 -10.55
C THR A 59 3.38 -1.88 -11.24
N ILE A 60 4.67 -2.09 -11.01
CA ILE A 60 5.71 -1.17 -11.43
C ILE A 60 6.64 -1.92 -12.39
N SER A 61 6.88 -1.34 -13.56
CA SER A 61 7.85 -1.83 -14.53
C SER A 61 9.22 -1.28 -14.16
N LEU A 62 10.06 -2.17 -13.66
CA LEU A 62 11.47 -1.94 -13.34
C LEU A 62 12.32 -2.68 -14.39
N GLU A 63 13.43 -3.30 -14.01
CA GLU A 63 14.09 -4.33 -14.84
C GLU A 63 13.21 -5.58 -15.02
N LYS A 64 12.32 -5.83 -14.04
CA LYS A 64 11.23 -6.80 -14.09
C LYS A 64 9.95 -6.14 -13.57
N THR A 65 8.80 -6.65 -13.97
CA THR A 65 7.51 -6.18 -13.43
C THR A 65 7.27 -6.78 -12.05
N LEU A 66 6.97 -5.93 -11.07
CA LEU A 66 6.65 -6.32 -9.70
C LEU A 66 5.42 -5.55 -9.21
N THR A 67 4.47 -6.25 -8.60
CA THR A 67 3.40 -5.61 -7.84
C THR A 67 3.88 -5.35 -6.42
N VAL A 68 3.81 -4.09 -5.99
CA VAL A 68 4.05 -3.74 -4.58
C VAL A 68 2.74 -3.33 -3.96
N CYS A 69 2.35 -4.01 -2.88
CA CYS A 69 1.15 -3.70 -2.11
C CYS A 69 1.54 -3.28 -0.70
N PHE A 70 1.09 -2.10 -0.30
CA PHE A 70 1.26 -1.58 1.04
C PHE A 70 0.00 -1.79 1.84
N LEU A 71 0.09 -2.60 2.89
CA LEU A 71 -0.99 -2.86 3.83
C LEU A 71 -0.74 -2.09 5.13
N TYR A 72 -1.75 -1.39 5.61
CA TYR A 72 -1.75 -0.77 6.92
C TYR A 72 -2.90 -1.34 7.74
N LEU A 73 -2.58 -2.01 8.86
CA LEU A 73 -3.58 -2.46 9.81
C LEU A 73 -3.72 -1.41 10.91
N LEU A 74 -4.95 -0.99 11.19
CA LEU A 74 -5.21 -0.04 12.27
C LEU A 74 -4.80 -0.68 13.61
N PRO A 75 -4.28 0.11 14.57
CA PRO A 75 -4.14 -0.34 15.95
C PRO A 75 -5.45 -0.95 16.42
N ASP A 76 -5.39 -2.09 17.09
CA ASP A 76 -6.54 -2.84 17.61
C ASP A 76 -7.46 -3.49 16.57
N THR A 77 -7.05 -3.58 15.30
CA THR A 77 -7.85 -4.37 14.34
C THR A 77 -7.77 -5.85 14.72
N PRO A 78 -8.89 -6.52 15.07
CA PRO A 78 -8.83 -7.91 15.47
C PRO A 78 -8.38 -8.76 14.30
N MET A 79 -7.29 -9.52 14.46
CA MET A 79 -6.79 -10.43 13.42
C MET A 79 -7.85 -11.46 12.98
N SER A 80 -8.79 -11.81 13.86
CA SER A 80 -9.94 -12.67 13.53
C SER A 80 -10.95 -12.05 12.56
N LYS A 81 -10.93 -10.72 12.39
CA LYS A 81 -11.78 -9.97 11.45
C LYS A 81 -11.05 -9.56 10.18
N ILE A 82 -9.75 -9.81 10.08
CA ILE A 82 -8.93 -9.53 8.91
C ILE A 82 -8.50 -10.84 8.28
N SER A 83 -9.04 -11.17 7.10
CA SER A 83 -8.48 -12.22 6.26
C SER A 83 -7.66 -11.60 5.13
N PRO A 84 -6.31 -11.61 5.18
CA PRO A 84 -5.49 -11.16 4.06
C PRO A 84 -5.54 -12.12 2.85
N ALA A 85 -6.20 -13.27 2.96
CA ALA A 85 -6.31 -14.25 1.88
C ALA A 85 -6.97 -13.65 0.63
N GLU A 86 -8.10 -12.95 0.80
CA GLU A 86 -8.81 -12.30 -0.31
C GLU A 86 -7.95 -11.26 -1.02
N LEU A 87 -7.10 -10.55 -0.28
CA LEU A 87 -6.14 -9.61 -0.85
C LEU A 87 -5.06 -10.36 -1.65
N PHE A 88 -4.50 -11.43 -1.09
CA PHE A 88 -3.44 -12.19 -1.76
C PHE A 88 -3.89 -12.90 -3.03
N GLU A 89 -5.15 -13.34 -3.09
CA GLU A 89 -5.75 -13.91 -4.30
C GLU A 89 -5.90 -12.87 -5.43
N GLN A 90 -6.11 -11.60 -5.08
CA GLN A 90 -6.27 -10.51 -6.05
C GLN A 90 -4.93 -9.92 -6.52
N LEU A 91 -3.80 -10.24 -5.87
CA LEU A 91 -2.51 -9.64 -6.19
C LEU A 91 -1.88 -10.22 -7.48
N PRO A 92 -1.58 -9.37 -8.50
CA PRO A 92 -0.85 -9.82 -9.67
C PRO A 92 0.57 -10.27 -9.32
N LYS A 93 0.95 -11.48 -9.75
CA LYS A 93 2.27 -12.07 -9.50
C LYS A 93 3.33 -11.53 -10.49
N PRO A 94 4.60 -11.41 -10.07
CA PRO A 94 5.08 -11.53 -8.69
C PRO A 94 4.66 -10.31 -7.86
N PHE A 95 4.45 -10.51 -6.57
CA PHE A 95 4.09 -9.44 -5.66
C PHE A 95 4.98 -9.40 -4.41
N LEU A 96 5.10 -8.20 -3.85
CA LEU A 96 5.70 -7.92 -2.57
C LEU A 96 4.69 -7.16 -1.71
N VAL A 97 4.34 -7.73 -0.56
CA VAL A 97 3.48 -7.08 0.42
C VAL A 97 4.36 -6.50 1.52
N LEU A 98 4.18 -5.21 1.78
CA LEU A 98 4.92 -4.44 2.79
C LEU A 98 3.92 -3.74 3.68
N GLY A 99 4.29 -3.44 4.92
CA GLY A 99 3.34 -2.80 5.81
C GLY A 99 3.79 -2.72 7.25
N ASP A 100 3.08 -1.86 7.99
CA ASP A 100 2.99 -1.98 9.43
C ASP A 100 1.73 -2.78 9.74
N PHE A 101 1.92 -4.05 10.08
CA PHE A 101 0.82 -4.97 10.32
C PHE A 101 0.21 -4.79 11.71
N ASN A 102 0.87 -4.09 12.65
CA ASN A 102 0.41 -3.92 14.04
C ASN A 102 -0.13 -5.21 14.71
N ALA A 103 0.24 -6.38 14.19
CA ALA A 103 -0.28 -7.68 14.58
C ALA A 103 0.53 -8.16 15.77
N HIS A 104 0.21 -7.62 16.95
CA HIS A 104 0.76 -8.11 18.20
C HIS A 104 0.19 -9.51 18.42
N SER A 105 1.07 -10.51 18.38
CA SER A 105 0.74 -11.82 18.90
C SER A 105 0.65 -11.70 20.41
N HIS A 106 -0.55 -11.77 20.98
CA HIS A 106 -0.68 -12.10 22.39
C HIS A 106 -0.26 -13.57 22.53
N VAL A 107 1.05 -13.79 22.72
CA VAL A 107 1.60 -15.05 23.23
C VAL A 107 1.63 -14.97 24.74
#